data_AF-A0A7K0A2S4-F1
#
_entry.id   AF-A0A7K0A2S4-F1
#
_cell.length_a   1.000
_cell.length_b   1.000
_cell.length_c   1.000
_cell.angle_alpha   90.00
_cell.angle_beta   90.00
_cell.angle_gamma   90.00
#
_symmetry.space_group_name_H-M   'P 1'
#
loop_
_entity.id
_entity.type
_entity.pdbx_description
1 polymer ?
#
loop_
_entity_poly.entity_id
_entity_poly.type
_entity_poly.pdbx_seq_one_letter_code
_entity_poly.pdbx_strand_id
1 'polypeptide(L)'
;MNETERDRIAAATNALRPDWPLRSIRTFIDDNLRARGYRDTAIAMAYIACDPETKTPKRVLEAGPWWTAATTNRATSTPDPFCRRCRFVHGPDQPCEQLEPVPPDADTPGVTDYAAARAALKETE
;
A
#
# COMPACT_ATOMS: atom_id res chain seq x y z
N MET A 1 -0.20 20.13 0.44
CA MET A 1 -0.43 19.88 -1.00
C MET A 1 -0.43 21.19 -1.78
N ASN A 2 0.16 21.25 -2.97
CA ASN A 2 0.23 22.47 -3.80
C ASN A 2 -0.98 22.60 -4.76
N GLU A 3 -1.07 23.69 -5.54
CA GLU A 3 -2.19 23.93 -6.46
C GLU A 3 -2.32 22.88 -7.56
N THR A 4 -1.23 22.60 -8.29
CA THR A 4 -1.23 21.61 -9.38
C THR A 4 -1.64 20.23 -8.89
N GLU A 5 -1.21 19.84 -7.70
CA GLU A 5 -1.61 18.59 -7.04
C GLU A 5 -3.12 18.55 -6.77
N ARG A 6 -3.71 19.63 -6.27
CA ARG A 6 -5.15 19.73 -6.00
C ARG A 6 -5.97 19.63 -7.29
N ASP A 7 -5.51 20.29 -8.36
CA ASP A 7 -6.13 20.21 -9.69
C ASP A 7 -6.09 18.80 -10.27
N ARG A 8 -4.96 18.11 -10.12
CA ARG A 8 -4.83 16.71 -10.56
C ARG A 8 -5.79 15.79 -9.82
N ILE A 9 -5.92 15.92 -8.50
CA ILE A 9 -6.88 15.12 -7.74
C ILE A 9 -8.31 15.45 -8.17
N ALA A 10 -8.66 16.73 -8.29
CA ALA A 10 -10.00 17.14 -8.68
C ALA A 10 -10.37 16.60 -10.07
N ALA A 11 -9.46 16.68 -11.03
CA ALA A 11 -9.65 16.14 -12.38
C ALA A 11 -9.81 14.61 -12.36
N ALA A 12 -8.97 13.90 -11.60
CA ALA A 12 -9.06 12.45 -11.46
C ALA A 12 -10.38 12.02 -10.79
N THR A 13 -10.81 12.71 -9.73
CA THR A 13 -12.10 12.43 -9.07
C THR A 13 -13.27 12.70 -10.00
N ASN A 14 -13.27 13.81 -10.74
CA ASN A 14 -14.33 14.11 -11.70
C ASN A 14 -14.39 13.08 -12.85
N ALA A 15 -13.25 12.56 -13.30
CA ALA A 15 -13.22 11.49 -14.29
C ALA A 15 -13.87 10.19 -13.78
N LEU A 16 -13.73 9.86 -12.48
CA LEU A 16 -14.39 8.72 -11.85
C LEU A 16 -15.88 8.98 -11.58
N ARG A 17 -16.23 10.22 -11.20
CA ARG A 17 -17.59 10.65 -10.85
C ARG A 17 -17.93 11.98 -11.55
N PRO A 18 -18.38 11.92 -12.82
CA PRO A 18 -18.69 13.12 -13.59
C PRO A 18 -19.86 13.92 -13.01
N ASP A 19 -20.71 13.28 -12.20
CA ASP A 19 -21.81 13.91 -11.46
C ASP A 19 -21.31 14.90 -10.39
N TRP A 20 -20.05 14.79 -9.96
CA TRP A 20 -19.42 15.74 -9.05
C TRP A 20 -18.65 16.79 -9.83
N PRO A 21 -19.10 18.07 -9.87
CA PRO A 21 -18.48 19.07 -10.71
C PRO A 21 -17.03 19.35 -10.29
N LEU A 22 -16.14 19.44 -11.28
CA LEU A 22 -14.71 19.66 -11.07
C LEU A 22 -14.41 20.85 -10.15
N ARG A 23 -15.07 22.00 -10.38
CA ARG A 23 -14.92 23.20 -9.55
C ARG A 23 -15.29 22.94 -8.10
N SER A 24 -16.39 22.23 -7.85
CA SER A 24 -16.86 21.90 -6.51
C SER A 24 -15.88 20.97 -5.78
N ILE A 25 -15.32 19.99 -6.49
CA ILE A 25 -14.29 19.10 -5.92
C ILE A 25 -13.02 19.90 -5.59
N ARG A 26 -12.56 20.76 -6.50
CA ARG A 26 -11.38 21.61 -6.27
C ARG A 26 -11.56 22.49 -5.03
N THR A 27 -12.67 23.22 -4.93
CA THR A 27 -12.98 24.04 -3.75
C THR A 27 -13.03 23.20 -2.48
N PHE A 28 -13.66 22.03 -2.53
CA PHE A 28 -13.74 21.13 -1.39
C PHE A 28 -12.36 20.66 -0.89
N ILE A 29 -11.45 20.31 -1.81
CA ILE A 29 -10.07 19.92 -1.48
C ILE A 29 -9.32 21.10 -0.86
N ASP A 30 -9.50 22.31 -1.41
CA ASP A 30 -8.87 23.54 -0.91
C ASP A 30 -9.28 23.83 0.53
N ASP A 31 -10.56 23.72 0.82
CA ASP A 31 -11.13 24.08 2.12
C ASP A 31 -10.82 23.04 3.21
N ASN A 32 -10.79 21.75 2.86
CA ASN A 32 -10.80 20.68 3.87
C ASN A 32 -9.55 19.79 3.87
N LEU A 33 -8.86 19.65 2.74
CA LEU A 33 -7.82 18.63 2.54
C LEU A 33 -6.45 19.21 2.22
N ARG A 34 -6.31 20.54 2.13
CA ARG A 34 -5.06 21.22 1.78
C ARG A 34 -3.87 20.86 2.70
N ALA A 35 -4.15 20.66 3.98
CA ALA A 35 -3.15 20.28 4.99
C ALA A 35 -2.71 18.82 4.88
N ARG A 36 -3.46 17.96 4.16
CA ARG A 36 -3.12 16.55 3.99
C ARG A 36 -2.08 16.35 2.88
N GLY A 37 -1.46 15.17 2.90
CA GLY A 37 -0.53 14.74 1.86
C GLY A 37 -1.24 14.45 0.55
N TYR A 38 -0.61 14.81 -0.57
CA TYR A 38 -1.13 14.55 -1.92
C TYR A 38 -1.56 13.10 -2.12
N ARG A 39 -0.68 12.16 -1.79
CA ARG A 39 -0.92 10.71 -1.95
C ARG A 39 -2.15 10.25 -1.17
N ASP A 40 -2.21 10.60 0.11
CA ASP A 40 -3.28 10.14 0.99
C ASP A 40 -4.63 10.67 0.55
N THR A 41 -4.69 11.94 0.16
CA THR A 41 -5.91 12.54 -0.39
C THR A 41 -6.31 11.92 -1.71
N ALA A 42 -5.36 11.63 -2.61
CA ALA A 42 -5.66 11.00 -3.89
C ALA A 42 -6.26 9.60 -3.70
N ILE A 43 -5.70 8.79 -2.79
CA ILE A 43 -6.21 7.45 -2.46
C ILE A 43 -7.61 7.56 -1.85
N ALA A 44 -7.80 8.43 -0.87
CA ALA A 44 -9.08 8.58 -0.20
C ALA A 44 -10.18 9.06 -1.14
N MET A 45 -9.88 10.06 -1.98
CA MET A 45 -10.83 10.58 -2.98
C MET A 45 -11.16 9.55 -4.06
N ALA A 46 -10.18 8.75 -4.50
CA ALA A 46 -10.44 7.66 -5.45
C ALA A 46 -11.31 6.56 -4.83
N TYR A 47 -11.02 6.18 -3.58
CA TYR A 47 -11.79 5.17 -2.86
C TYR A 47 -13.27 5.55 -2.77
N ILE A 48 -13.56 6.76 -2.26
CA ILE A 48 -14.96 7.21 -2.08
C ILE A 48 -15.67 7.43 -3.42
N ALA A 49 -14.95 7.81 -4.48
CA ALA A 49 -15.53 8.04 -5.80
C ALA A 49 -16.00 6.71 -6.43
N CYS A 50 -15.24 5.64 -6.21
CA CYS A 50 -15.57 4.29 -6.66
C CYS A 50 -16.64 3.60 -5.80
N ASP A 51 -16.94 4.11 -4.61
CA ASP A 51 -17.98 3.56 -3.73
C ASP A 51 -19.39 4.06 -4.17
N PRO A 52 -20.28 3.15 -4.61
CA PRO A 52 -21.63 3.51 -5.09
C PRO A 52 -22.54 4.06 -3.99
N GLU A 53 -22.26 3.76 -2.72
CA GLU A 53 -23.02 4.29 -1.59
C GLU A 53 -22.69 5.76 -1.34
N THR A 54 -21.49 6.21 -1.75
CA THR A 54 -21.08 7.59 -1.59
C THR A 54 -21.82 8.51 -2.56
N LYS A 55 -22.63 9.40 -2.00
CA LYS A 55 -23.37 10.41 -2.77
C LYS A 55 -22.61 11.72 -2.94
N THR A 56 -21.71 12.05 -2.00
CA THR A 56 -20.99 13.32 -2.00
C THR A 56 -19.53 13.16 -1.55
N PRO A 57 -18.62 14.03 -2.02
CA PRO A 57 -17.21 14.00 -1.60
C PRO A 57 -17.00 14.32 -0.12
N LYS A 58 -18.00 14.92 0.56
CA LYS A 58 -17.93 15.24 2.00
C LYS A 58 -17.71 14.01 2.88
N ARG A 59 -18.12 12.82 2.42
CA ARG A 59 -17.92 11.56 3.15
C ARG A 59 -16.46 11.35 3.53
N VAL A 60 -15.51 11.84 2.71
CA VAL A 60 -14.07 11.70 2.99
C VAL A 60 -13.64 12.29 4.34
N LEU A 61 -14.38 13.27 4.87
CA LEU A 61 -14.05 13.92 6.15
C LEU A 61 -14.28 13.00 7.35
N GLU A 62 -15.12 11.97 7.19
CA GLU A 62 -15.37 10.98 8.22
C GLU A 62 -14.12 10.11 8.44
N ALA A 63 -14.03 9.51 9.64
CA ALA A 63 -13.00 8.53 9.96
C ALA A 63 -13.34 7.17 9.33
N GLY A 64 -13.19 7.07 8.01
CA GLY A 64 -13.55 5.88 7.24
C GLY A 64 -12.37 5.00 6.80
N PRO A 65 -12.65 3.81 6.24
CA PRO A 65 -11.65 2.83 5.82
C PRO A 65 -10.70 3.34 4.73
N TRP A 66 -11.12 4.34 3.95
CA TRP A 66 -10.29 4.97 2.93
C TRP A 66 -9.04 5.65 3.51
N TRP A 67 -9.06 6.09 4.77
CA TRP A 67 -7.87 6.63 5.43
C TRP A 67 -6.88 5.53 5.84
N THR A 68 -7.38 4.36 6.23
CA THR A 68 -6.54 3.17 6.46
C THR A 68 -5.92 2.68 5.16
N ALA A 69 -6.66 2.71 4.05
CA ALA A 69 -6.11 2.36 2.74
C ALA A 69 -4.99 3.33 2.32
N ALA A 70 -5.14 4.63 2.61
CA ALA A 70 -4.11 5.62 2.38
C ALA A 70 -2.83 5.35 3.17
N THR A 71 -2.95 5.01 4.46
CA THR A 71 -1.79 4.68 5.30
C THR A 71 -1.14 3.35 4.93
N THR A 72 -1.90 2.29 4.62
CA THR A 72 -1.35 0.99 4.21
C THR A 72 -0.58 1.07 2.89
N ASN A 73 -0.99 1.96 1.99
CA ASN A 73 -0.26 2.19 0.74
C ASN A 73 1.07 2.92 0.96
N ARG A 74 1.37 3.40 2.18
CA ARG A 74 2.74 3.80 2.50
C ARG A 74 3.60 2.54 2.48
N ALA A 75 4.30 2.31 1.37
CA ALA A 75 5.23 1.21 1.25
C ALA A 75 6.25 1.32 2.40
N THR A 76 6.07 0.51 3.43
CA THR A 76 7.17 0.10 4.28
C THR A 76 8.04 -0.69 3.33
N SER A 77 9.19 -0.14 2.95
CA SER A 77 10.21 -0.95 2.29
C SER A 77 10.58 -2.03 3.29
N THR A 78 9.93 -3.20 3.22
CA THR A 78 10.48 -4.40 3.82
C THR A 78 11.84 -4.54 3.14
N PRO A 79 12.96 -4.42 3.86
CA PRO A 79 14.26 -4.66 3.27
C PRO A 79 14.18 -6.04 2.64
N ASP A 80 14.56 -6.17 1.36
CA ASP A 80 14.75 -7.50 0.80
C ASP A 80 15.79 -8.19 1.69
N PRO A 81 15.45 -9.29 2.39
CA PRO A 81 16.42 -9.96 3.26
C PRO A 81 17.58 -10.56 2.45
N PHE A 82 17.43 -10.65 1.13
CA PHE A 82 18.46 -11.14 0.24
C PHE A 82 19.36 -10.01 -0.25
N CYS A 83 20.66 -10.24 -0.15
CA CYS A 83 21.64 -9.41 -0.81
C CYS A 83 21.42 -9.44 -2.33
N ARG A 84 21.35 -8.26 -2.96
CA ARG A 84 21.15 -8.13 -4.42
C ARG A 84 22.27 -8.74 -5.26
N ARG A 85 23.45 -8.94 -4.67
CA ARG A 85 24.65 -9.44 -5.37
C ARG A 85 24.70 -10.97 -5.45
N CYS A 86 24.44 -11.65 -4.35
CA CYS A 86 24.58 -13.11 -4.25
C CYS A 86 23.24 -13.86 -4.04
N ARG A 87 22.13 -13.15 -3.82
CA ARG A 87 20.79 -13.70 -3.55
C ARG A 87 20.68 -14.56 -2.27
N PHE A 88 21.67 -14.51 -1.38
CA PHE A 88 21.64 -15.12 -0.05
C PHE A 88 21.34 -14.10 1.06
N VAL A 89 20.85 -14.60 2.20
CA VAL A 89 20.68 -13.80 3.43
C VAL A 89 22.01 -13.79 4.18
N HIS A 90 22.60 -12.60 4.37
CA HIS A 90 23.81 -12.44 5.18
C HIS A 90 23.81 -11.08 5.89
N GLY A 91 24.59 -10.97 6.97
CA GLY A 91 24.70 -9.74 7.74
C GLY A 91 25.33 -8.59 6.94
N PRO A 92 25.14 -7.32 7.36
CA PRO A 92 25.66 -6.15 6.66
C PRO A 92 27.20 -6.12 6.59
N ASP A 93 27.89 -6.76 7.55
CA ASP A 93 29.34 -6.82 7.63
C ASP A 93 29.94 -8.08 6.99
N GLN A 94 29.11 -8.96 6.39
CA GLN A 94 29.59 -10.15 5.70
C GLN A 94 29.77 -9.85 4.20
N PRO A 95 31.01 -9.82 3.67
CA PRO A 95 31.24 -9.62 2.25
C PRO A 95 30.73 -10.82 1.45
N CYS A 96 30.04 -10.55 0.34
CA CYS A 96 29.43 -11.59 -0.50
C CYS A 96 30.42 -12.63 -1.04
N GLU A 97 31.71 -12.30 -1.04
CA GLU A 97 32.82 -13.12 -1.55
C GLU A 97 33.20 -14.27 -0.61
N GLN A 98 32.71 -14.27 0.64
CA GLN A 98 32.99 -15.28 1.66
C GLN A 98 31.89 -16.34 1.82
N LEU A 99 30.82 -16.26 1.02
CA LEU A 99 29.79 -17.30 1.00
C LEU A 99 30.25 -18.40 0.04
N GLU A 100 30.80 -19.47 0.58
CA GLU A 100 31.06 -20.68 -0.18
C GLU A 100 29.74 -21.16 -0.82
N PRO A 101 29.74 -21.60 -2.09
CA PRO A 101 28.55 -22.16 -2.70
C PRO A 101 28.12 -23.37 -1.88
N VAL A 102 26.93 -23.31 -1.29
CA VAL A 102 26.32 -24.46 -0.64
C VAL A 102 26.11 -25.52 -1.74
N PRO A 103 26.70 -26.73 -1.61
CA PRO A 103 26.49 -27.78 -2.59
C PRO A 103 24.99 -28.08 -2.68
N PRO A 104 24.47 -28.46 -3.86
CA PRO A 104 23.04 -28.68 -4.10
C PRO A 104 22.41 -29.75 -3.20
N ASP A 105 23.23 -30.51 -2.48
CA ASP A 105 22.85 -31.67 -1.67
C ASP A 105 22.88 -31.37 -0.16
N ALA A 106 23.21 -30.15 0.26
CA ALA A 106 23.11 -29.78 1.66
C ALA A 106 21.64 -29.54 2.03
N ASP A 107 21.03 -30.57 2.61
CA ASP A 107 19.79 -30.48 3.38
C ASP A 107 19.82 -29.21 4.23
N THR A 108 19.03 -28.22 3.85
CA THR A 108 18.86 -26.99 4.63
C THR A 108 18.02 -27.34 5.85
N PRO A 109 18.56 -27.34 7.09
CA PRO A 109 17.71 -27.47 8.26
C PRO A 109 17.08 -26.09 8.49
N GLY A 110 15.84 -25.89 8.06
CA GLY A 110 15.19 -24.58 8.29
C GLY A 110 13.81 -24.32 7.70
N VAL A 111 13.21 -25.24 6.95
CA VAL A 111 11.80 -25.14 6.57
C VAL A 111 11.09 -26.43 6.96
N THR A 112 10.79 -26.54 8.25
CA THR A 112 9.91 -27.59 8.78
C THR A 112 8.51 -27.42 8.18
N ASP A 113 8.28 -28.23 7.15
CA ASP A 113 7.09 -29.02 6.87
C ASP A 113 5.72 -28.32 7.00
N TYR A 114 5.37 -27.54 5.98
CA TYR A 114 4.02 -27.01 5.76
C TYR A 114 2.94 -28.10 5.67
N ALA A 115 3.28 -29.37 5.41
CA ALA A 115 2.30 -30.46 5.34
C ALA A 115 1.83 -30.88 6.74
N ALA A 116 2.73 -30.90 7.73
CA ALA A 116 2.39 -31.14 9.13
C ALA A 116 1.50 -30.03 9.72
N ALA A 117 1.80 -28.76 9.43
CA ALA A 117 0.98 -27.62 9.86
C ALA A 117 -0.44 -27.63 9.27
N ARG A 118 -0.61 -28.20 8.08
CA ARG A 118 -1.91 -28.33 7.41
C ARG A 118 -2.76 -29.50 7.87
N ALA A 119 -2.16 -30.53 8.48
CA ALA A 119 -2.90 -31.65 9.06
C ALA A 119 -3.57 -31.24 10.39
N ALA A 120 -2.88 -30.45 11.21
CA ALA A 120 -3.38 -29.99 12.51
C ALA A 120 -4.61 -29.05 12.42
N LEU A 121 -4.81 -28.37 11.30
CA LEU A 121 -5.96 -27.47 11.06
C LEU A 121 -7.25 -28.21 10.63
N LYS A 122 -7.18 -29.52 10.35
CA LYS A 122 -8.34 -30.32 9.91
C LYS A 122 -9.01 -31.14 11.01
N GLU A 123 -8.44 -31.18 12.22
CA GLU A 123 -8.97 -31.96 13.34
C GLU A 123 -9.80 -31.14 14.34
N THR A 124 -10.09 -29.87 14.04
CA THR A 124 -10.91 -28.98 14.88
C THR A 124 -12.27 -28.64 14.24
N GLU A 125 -12.97 -29.65 13.72
CA GLU A 125 -14.42 -29.62 13.45
C GLU A 125 -15.11 -30.82 14.07
#